data_AF-A0A7X2J0F9-F1
#
_entry.id   AF-A0A7X2J0F9-F1
#
_cell.length_a   1.000
_cell.length_b   1.000
_cell.length_c   1.000
_cell.angle_alpha   90.00
_cell.angle_beta   90.00
_cell.angle_gamma   90.00
#
_symmetry.space_group_name_H-M   'P 1'
#
loop_
_entity.id
_entity.type
_entity.pdbx_description
1 polymer ?
#
loop_
_entity_poly.entity_id
_entity_poly.type
_entity_poly.pdbx_seq_one_letter_code
_entity_poly.pdbx_strand_id
1 'polypeptide(L)'
;MKLSRERAEQLALEYVNKDRNENFKLELIGVEISRISPKYWAATFEVRTSEGDILEGPLLILVDDDLEKAMSLEEAVESHI
;
A
#
# COMPACT_ATOMS: atom_id res chain seq x y z
N MET A 1 -5.56 -14.58 -6.94
CA MET A 1 -4.34 -13.76 -7.12
C MET A 1 -3.36 -14.49 -8.00
N LYS A 2 -2.92 -13.83 -9.07
CA LYS A 2 -1.85 -14.23 -9.98
C LYS A 2 -0.49 -13.81 -9.42
N LEU A 3 -0.42 -12.63 -8.81
CA LEU A 3 0.76 -12.18 -8.09
C LEU A 3 0.98 -13.02 -6.84
N SER A 4 2.24 -13.24 -6.48
CA SER A 4 2.58 -13.72 -5.14
C SER A 4 2.43 -12.58 -4.13
N ARG A 5 2.29 -12.94 -2.85
CA ARG A 5 2.25 -11.97 -1.75
C ARG A 5 3.52 -11.11 -1.72
N GLU A 6 4.69 -11.72 -1.94
CA GLU A 6 5.98 -11.04 -1.96
C GLU A 6 6.06 -10.03 -3.12
N ARG A 7 5.50 -10.36 -4.29
CA ARG A 7 5.47 -9.42 -5.42
C ARG A 7 4.53 -8.25 -5.15
N ALA A 8 3.37 -8.50 -4.56
CA ALA A 8 2.46 -7.44 -4.13
C ALA A 8 3.11 -6.52 -3.09
N GLU A 9 3.83 -7.09 -2.13
CA GLU A 9 4.62 -6.35 -1.14
C GLU A 9 5.67 -5.44 -1.79
N GLN A 10 6.45 -5.97 -2.72
CA GLN A 10 7.45 -5.17 -3.46
C GLN A 10 6.81 -3.98 -4.19
N LEU A 11 5.70 -4.21 -4.91
CA LEU A 11 5.00 -3.16 -5.64
C LEU A 11 4.45 -2.07 -4.71
N ALA A 12 3.91 -2.46 -3.55
CA ALA A 12 3.44 -1.52 -2.55
C ALA A 12 4.59 -0.70 -1.96
N LEU A 13 5.72 -1.34 -1.62
CA LEU A 13 6.92 -0.66 -1.13
C LEU A 13 7.50 0.30 -2.17
N GLU A 14 7.58 -0.10 -3.42
CA GLU A 14 8.03 0.75 -4.52
C GLU A 14 7.13 1.98 -4.64
N TYR A 15 5.81 1.81 -4.60
CA TYR A 15 4.85 2.90 -4.69
C TYR A 15 5.04 3.94 -3.58
N VAL A 16 5.06 3.52 -2.31
CA VAL A 16 5.16 4.46 -1.19
C VAL A 16 6.53 5.12 -1.06
N ASN A 17 7.58 4.50 -1.63
CA ASN A 17 8.94 5.06 -1.61
C ASN A 17 9.26 5.95 -2.81
N LYS A 18 8.36 6.12 -3.79
CA LYS A 18 8.57 7.04 -4.93
C LYS A 18 8.82 8.47 -4.46
N ASP A 19 8.09 8.91 -3.45
CA ASP A 19 8.17 10.25 -2.86
C ASP A 19 8.64 10.18 -1.40
N ARG A 20 9.87 9.70 -1.18
CA ARG A 20 10.47 9.63 0.16
C ARG A 20 10.38 10.98 0.88
N ASN A 21 9.86 10.95 2.10
CA ASN A 21 9.76 12.11 2.98
C ASN A 21 10.76 11.98 4.14
N GLU A 22 11.44 13.07 4.51
CA GLU A 22 12.39 13.08 5.63
C GLU A 22 11.72 13.22 7.01
N ASN A 23 10.44 13.64 7.04
CA ASN A 23 9.70 13.91 8.27
C ASN A 23 8.96 12.68 8.81
N PHE A 24 8.64 11.73 7.93
CA PHE A 24 7.94 10.51 8.30
C PHE A 24 8.43 9.31 7.48
N LYS A 25 8.24 8.12 8.04
CA LYS A 25 8.51 6.84 7.40
C LYS A 25 7.22 6.02 7.36
N LEU A 26 7.09 5.22 6.31
CA LEU A 26 6.01 4.25 6.17
C LEU A 26 6.56 2.86 6.46
N GLU A 27 6.02 2.21 7.48
CA GLU A 27 6.43 0.87 7.90
C GLU A 27 5.35 -0.14 7.52
N LEU A 28 5.72 -1.15 6.75
CA LEU A 28 4.79 -2.17 6.31
C LEU A 28 4.37 -3.05 7.47
N ILE A 29 3.06 -3.14 7.71
CA ILE A 29 2.45 -3.99 8.75
C ILE A 29 2.03 -5.34 8.18
N GLY A 30 1.50 -5.34 6.97
CA GLY A 30 1.04 -6.58 6.35
C GLY A 30 0.53 -6.40 4.94
N VAL A 31 0.50 -7.52 4.22
CA VAL A 31 -0.06 -7.66 2.89
C VAL A 31 -0.98 -8.86 2.90
N GLU A 32 -2.26 -8.64 2.62
CA GLU A 32 -3.29 -9.67 2.55
C GLU A 32 -4.20 -9.45 1.34
N ILE A 33 -5.03 -10.43 0.99
CA ILE A 33 -6.07 -10.24 -0.02
C ILE A 33 -7.10 -9.27 0.56
N SER A 34 -7.44 -8.21 -0.20
CA SER A 34 -8.43 -7.24 0.23
C SER A 34 -9.78 -7.90 0.47
N ARG A 35 -10.33 -7.70 1.67
CA ARG A 35 -11.66 -8.20 2.04
C ARG A 35 -12.79 -7.42 1.38
N ILE A 36 -12.52 -6.17 1.00
CA ILE A 36 -13.48 -5.28 0.35
C ILE A 36 -13.60 -5.61 -1.13
N SER A 37 -12.47 -5.91 -1.78
CA SER A 37 -12.44 -6.32 -3.19
C SER A 37 -11.35 -7.37 -3.40
N PRO A 38 -11.70 -8.66 -3.49
CA PRO A 38 -10.74 -9.76 -3.62
C PRO A 38 -9.88 -9.74 -4.90
N LYS A 39 -10.05 -8.74 -5.77
CA LYS A 39 -9.19 -8.46 -6.93
C LYS A 39 -7.89 -7.75 -6.55
N TYR A 40 -7.83 -7.13 -5.37
CA TYR A 40 -6.67 -6.38 -4.91
C TYR A 40 -5.96 -7.08 -3.76
N TRP A 41 -4.65 -6.95 -3.72
CA TRP A 41 -3.91 -7.08 -2.47
C TRP A 41 -4.04 -5.76 -1.69
N ALA A 42 -4.20 -5.87 -0.38
CA ALA A 42 -4.21 -4.76 0.55
C ALA A 42 -2.89 -4.76 1.33
N ALA A 43 -2.04 -3.78 1.05
CA ALA A 43 -0.82 -3.52 1.80
C ALA A 43 -1.09 -2.40 2.82
N THR A 44 -0.89 -2.69 4.10
CA THR A 44 -1.16 -1.77 5.20
C THR A 44 0.15 -1.25 5.76
N PHE A 45 0.27 0.08 5.88
CA PHE A 45 1.45 0.75 6.40
C PHE A 45 1.10 1.57 7.64
N GLU A 46 1.98 1.60 8.64
CA GLU A 46 1.94 2.61 9.68
C GLU A 46 2.72 3.85 9.26
N VAL A 47 2.16 5.02 9.53
CA VAL A 47 2.85 6.30 9.36
C VAL A 47 3.55 6.63 10.66
N ARG A 48 4.88 6.67 10.64
CA ARG A 48 5.70 6.95 11.82
C ARG A 48 6.58 8.18 11.64
N THR A 49 6.86 8.91 12.71
CA THR A 49 7.93 9.91 12.72
C THR A 49 9.28 9.25 12.45
N SER A 50 10.28 10.06 12.13
CA SER A 50 11.67 9.60 12.03
C SER A 50 12.18 9.01 13.35
N GLU A 51 11.62 9.41 14.49
CA GLU A 51 11.92 8.87 15.83
C GLU A 51 11.14 7.58 16.15
N GLY A 52 10.11 7.25 15.36
CA GLY A 52 9.36 5.99 15.44
C GLY A 52 7.97 6.08 16.05
N ASP A 53 7.50 7.28 16.42
CA ASP A 53 6.15 7.50 16.95
C ASP A 53 5.09 7.40 15.87
N ILE A 54 3.93 6.83 16.17
CA ILE A 54 2.82 6.73 15.23
C ILE A 54 2.18 8.12 15.06
N LEU A 55 2.12 8.62 13.82
CA LEU A 55 1.54 9.92 13.48
C LEU A 55 0.05 9.83 13.16
N GLU A 56 -0.33 8.81 12.39
CA GLU A 56 -1.67 8.68 11.83
C GLU A 56 -2.11 7.22 11.83
N GLY A 57 -3.40 7.00 11.58
CA GLY A 57 -3.94 5.68 11.30
C GLY A 57 -3.24 5.01 10.10
N PRO A 58 -3.47 3.70 9.93
CA PRO A 58 -2.79 2.93 8.91
C PRO A 58 -3.14 3.43 7.50
N LEU A 59 -2.12 3.62 6.67
CA LEU A 59 -2.26 3.92 5.26
C LEU A 59 -2.50 2.62 4.49
N LEU A 60 -3.56 2.60 3.68
CA LEU A 60 -3.90 1.45 2.84
C LEU A 60 -3.48 1.70 1.40
N ILE A 61 -2.65 0.81 0.87
CA ILE A 61 -2.26 0.76 -0.55
C ILE A 61 -2.86 -0.48 -1.16
N LEU A 62 -3.53 -0.32 -2.30
CA LEU A 62 -4.09 -1.41 -3.08
C LEU A 62 -3.09 -1.80 -4.18
N VAL A 63 -2.91 -3.09 -4.40
CA VAL A 63 -2.15 -3.61 -5.54
C VAL A 63 -3.08 -4.41 -6.42
N ASP A 64 -3.26 -3.94 -7.64
CA ASP A 64 -4.06 -4.60 -8.67
C ASP A 64 -3.32 -5.84 -9.18
N ASP A 65 -3.95 -7.00 -8.99
CA ASP A 65 -3.40 -8.31 -9.34
C ASP A 65 -3.28 -8.52 -10.86
N ASP A 66 -4.13 -7.86 -11.65
CA ASP A 66 -4.14 -7.98 -13.11
C ASP A 66 -3.19 -6.97 -13.77
N LEU A 67 -3.09 -5.76 -13.21
CA LEU A 67 -2.25 -4.68 -13.76
C LEU A 67 -0.83 -4.65 -13.20
N GLU A 68 -0.54 -5.45 -12.17
CA GLU A 68 0.71 -5.40 -11.41
C GLU A 68 1.08 -3.98 -10.94
N LYS A 69 0.07 -3.23 -10.50
CA LYS A 69 0.20 -1.82 -10.17
C LYS A 69 -0.34 -1.52 -8.77
N ALA A 70 0.48 -0.87 -7.97
CA ALA A 70 0.08 -0.30 -6.69
C ALA A 70 -0.55 1.10 -6.88
N MET A 71 -1.54 1.42 -6.04
CA MET A 71 -2.28 2.68 -6.04
C MET A 71 -2.87 2.98 -4.66
N SER A 72 -3.16 4.24 -4.37
CA SER A 72 -3.92 4.63 -3.19
C SER A 72 -5.40 4.27 -3.33
N LEU A 73 -6.15 4.37 -2.24
CA LEU A 73 -7.61 4.17 -2.29
C LEU A 73 -8.28 5.24 -3.16
N GLU A 74 -7.81 6.49 -3.09
CA GLU A 74 -8.31 7.61 -3.89
C GLU A 74 -8.09 7.35 -5.39
N GLU A 75 -6.88 6.96 -5.79
CA GLU A 75 -6.57 6.62 -7.18
C GLU A 75 -7.43 5.45 -7.69
N ALA A 76 -7.71 4.46 -6.83
CA ALA A 76 -8.58 3.33 -7.17
C ALA A 76 -10.03 3.77 -7.39
N VAL A 77 -10.54 4.71 -6.59
CA VAL A 77 -11.88 5.28 -6.75
C VAL A 77 -11.96 6.10 -8.04
N GLU A 78 -10.97 6.95 -8.30
CA GLU A 78 -10.91 7.76 -9.53
C GLU A 78 -10.84 6.92 -10.80
N SER A 79 -10.17 5.76 -10.75
CA SER A 79 -10.07 4.85 -11.90
C SER A 79 -11.38 4.12 -12.24
N HIS A 80 -12.42 4.23 -11.39
CA HIS A 80 -13.74 3.62 -11.59
C HIS A 80 -14.84 4.66 -11.90
N ILE A 81 -14.48 5.93 -12.10
CA ILE A 81 -15.34 7.02 -12.60
C ILE A 81 -15.06 7.24 -14.09
#